data_AF-L1QJV1-F1
#
_entry.id   AF-L1QJV1-F1
#
_cell.length_a   1.000
_cell.length_b   1.000
_cell.length_c   1.000
_cell.angle_alpha   90.00
_cell.angle_beta   90.00
_cell.angle_gamma   90.00
#
_symmetry.space_group_name_H-M   'P 1'
#
loop_
_entity.id
_entity.type
_entity.pdbx_description
1 polymer ?
#
loop_
_entity_poly.entity_id
_entity_poly.type
_entity_poly.pdbx_seq_one_letter_code
_entity_poly.pdbx_strand_id
1 'polypeptide(L)'
;MTKEQFDILRKYVNDKMIEICEEMLSGDIKIEPCKSSKVTYCDYCDYSSICQFDTSLKDNKYKIILKKKKDDLWKSMVDKVKEEEGE
;
A
#
# COMPACT_ATOMS: atom_id res chain seq x y z
N MET A 1 0.65 22.83 3.27
CA MET A 1 0.46 21.80 4.28
C MET A 1 0.07 22.52 5.54
N THR A 2 -1.15 22.29 6.04
CA THR A 2 -1.65 22.88 7.28
C THR A 2 -1.41 21.94 8.46
N LYS A 3 -1.58 22.43 9.69
CA LYS A 3 -1.52 21.58 10.90
C LYS A 3 -2.55 20.44 10.83
N GLU A 4 -3.79 20.77 10.45
CA GLU A 4 -4.86 19.78 10.27
C GLU A 4 -4.50 18.71 9.22
N GLN A 5 -3.92 19.10 8.08
CA GLN A 5 -3.45 18.13 7.08
C GLN A 5 -2.36 17.20 7.62
N PHE A 6 -1.49 17.71 8.49
CA PHE A 6 -0.45 16.91 9.12
C PHE A 6 -1.03 15.91 10.14
N ASP A 7 -2.00 16.34 10.94
CA ASP A 7 -2.66 15.48 11.92
C ASP A 7 -3.42 14.34 11.22
N ILE A 8 -4.12 14.62 10.11
CA ILE A 8 -4.79 13.62 9.27
C ILE A 8 -3.78 12.63 8.67
N LEU A 9 -2.65 13.11 8.15
CA LEU A 9 -1.60 12.25 7.61
C LEU A 9 -1.03 11.32 8.68
N ARG A 10 -0.74 11.86 9.88
CA ARG A 10 -0.21 11.08 11.00
C ARG A 10 -1.19 9.97 11.40
N LYS A 11 -2.47 10.30 11.49
CA LYS A 11 -3.51 9.34 11.82
C LYS A 11 -3.60 8.23 10.76
N TYR A 12 -3.74 8.59 9.48
CA TYR A 12 -3.76 7.64 8.37
C TYR A 12 -2.54 6.68 8.37
N VAL A 13 -1.35 7.19 8.69
CA VAL A 13 -0.13 6.36 8.80
C VAL A 13 -0.23 5.36 9.96
N ASN A 14 -0.70 5.79 11.13
CA ASN A 14 -0.88 4.90 12.29
C ASN A 14 -1.91 3.81 11.99
N ASP A 15 -3.05 4.19 11.42
CA ASP A 15 -4.12 3.26 11.07
C ASP A 15 -3.62 2.23 10.05
N LYS A 16 -2.85 2.68 9.05
CA LYS A 16 -2.23 1.79 8.07
C LYS A 16 -1.18 0.86 8.67
N MET A 17 -0.46 1.28 9.71
CA MET A 17 0.46 0.41 10.43
C MET A 17 -0.28 -0.71 11.17
N ILE A 18 -1.42 -0.39 11.80
CA ILE A 18 -2.25 -1.39 12.48
C ILE A 18 -2.76 -2.42 11.46
N GLU A 19 -3.34 -1.97 10.34
CA GLU A 19 -3.83 -2.83 9.25
C GLU A 19 -2.74 -3.81 8.77
N ILE A 20 -1.52 -3.32 8.52
CA ILE A 20 -0.40 -4.16 8.07
C ILE A 20 0.00 -5.18 9.15
N CYS A 21 0.05 -4.77 10.42
CA CYS A 21 0.37 -5.68 11.51
C CYS A 21 -0.69 -6.78 11.69
N GLU A 22 -1.97 -6.45 11.53
CA GLU A 22 -3.06 -7.43 11.55
C GLU A 22 -2.97 -8.42 10.40
N GLU A 23 -2.69 -7.96 9.17
CA GLU A 23 -2.43 -8.82 8.01
C GLU A 23 -1.27 -9.79 8.31
N MET A 24 -0.15 -9.28 8.85
CA MET A 24 1.00 -10.11 9.23
C MET A 24 0.63 -11.15 10.30
N LEU A 25 -0.12 -10.77 11.33
CA LEU A 25 -0.55 -11.68 12.41
C LEU A 25 -1.56 -12.73 11.93
N SER A 26 -2.35 -12.41 10.91
CA SER A 26 -3.27 -13.36 10.28
C SER A 26 -2.56 -14.44 9.46
N GLY A 27 -1.26 -14.26 9.19
CA GLY A 27 -0.45 -15.15 8.36
C GLY A 27 -0.59 -14.88 6.87
N ASP A 28 -1.04 -13.68 6.47
CA ASP A 28 -1.09 -13.29 5.06
C ASP A 28 0.34 -13.07 4.52
N ILE A 29 0.77 -13.96 3.61
CA ILE A 29 2.11 -13.96 3.00
C ILE A 29 2.03 -13.86 1.46
N LYS A 30 1.00 -13.21 0.93
CA LYS A 30 0.80 -13.05 -0.52
C LYS A 30 2.02 -12.43 -1.22
N ILE A 31 2.37 -13.00 -2.37
CA ILE A 31 3.43 -12.49 -3.25
C ILE A 31 2.81 -11.52 -4.28
N GLU A 32 2.67 -10.26 -3.90
CA GLU A 32 2.08 -9.21 -4.75
C GLU A 32 3.05 -8.02 -4.94
N PRO A 33 4.11 -8.18 -5.77
CA PRO A 33 5.09 -7.12 -5.97
C PRO A 33 4.46 -5.88 -6.61
N CYS A 34 4.83 -4.71 -6.11
CA CYS A 34 4.36 -3.44 -6.63
C CYS A 34 5.17 -3.00 -7.87
N LYS A 35 4.48 -2.39 -8.83
CA LYS A 35 5.09 -1.75 -10.01
C LYS A 35 4.63 -0.32 -10.11
N SER A 36 5.58 0.61 -10.10
CA SER A 36 5.35 2.04 -10.27
C SER A 36 5.95 2.49 -11.60
N SER A 37 5.08 2.84 -12.55
CA SER A 37 5.48 3.21 -13.91
C SER A 37 6.40 2.15 -14.54
N LYS A 38 7.71 2.43 -14.65
CA LYS A 38 8.71 1.52 -15.26
C LYS A 38 9.49 0.70 -14.24
N VAL A 39 9.41 1.01 -12.95
CA VAL A 39 10.21 0.37 -11.90
C VAL A 39 9.37 -0.67 -11.18
N THR A 40 9.93 -1.88 -11.06
CA THR A 40 9.34 -2.93 -10.23
C THR A 40 10.08 -2.99 -8.90
N TYR A 41 9.39 -3.34 -7.83
CA TYR A 41 10.05 -3.45 -6.53
C TYR A 41 10.93 -4.71 -6.46
N CYS A 42 10.69 -5.68 -7.36
CA CYS A 42 11.53 -6.85 -7.55
C CYS A 42 12.97 -6.50 -7.98
N ASP A 43 13.17 -5.37 -8.68
CA ASP A 43 14.49 -4.92 -9.14
C ASP A 43 15.47 -4.67 -7.98
N TYR A 44 14.94 -4.48 -6.77
CA TYR A 44 15.71 -4.24 -5.54
C TYR A 44 15.53 -5.33 -4.48
N CYS A 45 14.89 -6.46 -4.83
CA CYS A 45 14.54 -7.52 -3.87
C CYS A 45 15.58 -8.64 -3.86
N ASP A 46 16.26 -8.82 -2.73
CA ASP A 46 17.25 -9.88 -2.52
C ASP A 46 16.64 -11.30 -2.54
N TYR A 47 15.32 -11.40 -2.32
CA TYR A 47 14.59 -12.67 -2.25
C TYR A 47 13.88 -13.06 -3.56
N SER A 48 14.16 -12.35 -4.65
CA SER A 48 13.53 -12.59 -5.97
C SER A 48 13.72 -14.02 -6.49
N SER A 49 14.85 -14.66 -6.16
CA SER A 49 15.14 -16.07 -6.52
C SER A 49 14.33 -17.09 -5.70
N ILE A 50 13.82 -16.70 -4.53
CA ILE A 50 13.08 -17.58 -3.62
C ILE A 50 11.57 -17.52 -3.88
N CYS A 51 11.04 -16.32 -4.16
CA CYS A 51 9.59 -16.13 -4.30
C CYS A 51 9.01 -16.75 -5.59
N GLN A 52 9.85 -17.03 -6.60
CA GLN A 52 9.45 -17.62 -7.89
C GLN A 52 8.29 -16.86 -8.59
N PHE A 53 8.24 -15.54 -8.40
CA PHE A 53 7.23 -14.71 -9.05
C PHE A 53 7.45 -14.67 -10.57
N ASP A 54 6.56 -15.30 -11.31
CA ASP A 54 6.58 -15.37 -12.77
C ASP A 54 5.26 -14.88 -13.37
N THR A 55 5.32 -13.79 -14.15
CA THR A 55 4.17 -13.20 -14.86
C THR A 55 3.59 -14.07 -15.99
N SER A 56 4.25 -15.16 -16.38
CA SER A 56 3.69 -16.14 -17.31
C SER A 56 2.50 -16.90 -16.69
N LEU A 57 2.47 -16.99 -15.37
CA LEU A 57 1.39 -17.60 -14.61
C LEU A 57 0.24 -16.60 -14.44
N LYS A 58 -1.00 -17.04 -14.74
CA LYS A 58 -2.17 -16.17 -14.77
C LYS A 58 -2.47 -15.45 -13.44
N ASP A 59 -2.10 -16.06 -12.33
CA ASP A 59 -2.39 -15.53 -10.99
C ASP A 59 -1.30 -14.57 -10.49
N ASN A 60 -0.12 -14.58 -11.11
CA ASN A 60 0.99 -13.71 -10.75
C ASN A 60 0.90 -12.38 -11.51
N LYS A 61 0.39 -11.36 -10.84
CA LYS A 61 0.27 -10.01 -11.41
C LYS A 61 0.92 -8.98 -10.51
N TYR A 62 1.55 -8.00 -11.15
CA TYR A 62 2.04 -6.84 -10.43
C TYR A 62 0.88 -5.99 -9.91
N LYS A 63 1.01 -5.51 -8.67
CA LYS A 63 0.16 -4.45 -8.14
C LYS A 63 0.58 -3.12 -8.75
N ILE A 64 -0.21 -2.62 -9.70
CA ILE A 64 0.10 -1.38 -10.42
C ILE A 64 -0.23 -0.17 -9.55
N ILE A 65 0.79 0.61 -9.20
CA ILE A 65 0.62 1.86 -8.45
C ILE A 65 0.48 3.01 -9.44
N LEU A 66 -0.75 3.51 -9.57
CA LEU A 66 -1.08 4.64 -10.43
C LEU A 66 -0.80 5.97 -9.72
N LYS A 67 -0.25 6.95 -10.45
CA LYS A 67 -0.11 8.31 -9.96
C LYS A 67 -1.49 8.93 -9.79
N LYS A 68 -1.87 9.22 -8.54
CA LYS A 68 -3.07 9.99 -8.21
C LYS A 68 -2.73 11.48 -8.17
N LYS A 69 -3.72 12.33 -8.47
CA LYS A 69 -3.59 13.77 -8.22
C LYS A 69 -3.54 14.01 -6.71
N LYS A 70 -2.83 15.07 -6.31
CA LYS A 70 -2.63 15.42 -4.91
C LYS A 70 -3.96 15.62 -4.18
N ASP A 71 -4.92 16.29 -4.80
CA ASP A 71 -6.21 16.61 -4.16
C ASP A 71 -7.07 15.35 -3.95
N ASP A 72 -7.08 14.43 -4.92
CA ASP A 72 -7.76 13.14 -4.82
C ASP A 72 -7.16 12.28 -3.69
N LEU A 73 -5.82 12.31 -3.57
CA LEU A 73 -5.06 11.61 -2.52
C LEU A 73 -5.46 12.15 -1.14
N TRP A 74 -5.50 13.47 -0.96
CA TRP A 74 -5.96 14.09 0.29
C TRP A 74 -7.40 13.75 0.62
N LYS A 75 -8.31 13.84 -0.35
CA LYS A 75 -9.70 13.47 -0.14
C LYS A 75 -9.84 12.03 0.35
N SER A 76 -9.14 11.08 -0.30
CA SER A 76 -9.18 9.68 0.11
C SER A 76 -8.62 9.41 1.52
N MET A 77 -7.60 10.15 1.96
CA MET A 77 -7.08 10.02 3.33
C MET A 77 -8.06 10.58 4.36
N VAL A 78 -8.69 11.73 4.06
CA VAL A 78 -9.70 12.34 4.93
C VAL A 78 -10.91 11.41 5.09
N ASP A 79 -11.38 10.83 3.99
CA ASP A 79 -12.54 9.94 3.99
C ASP A 79 -12.24 8.69 4.82
N LYS A 80 -11.08 8.03 4.60
CA LYS A 80 -10.67 6.84 5.38
C LYS A 80 -10.53 7.13 6.88
N VAL A 81 -9.88 8.24 7.24
CA VAL A 81 -9.68 8.61 8.65
C VAL A 81 -11.01 8.91 9.37
N LYS A 82 -12.02 9.40 8.65
CA LYS A 82 -13.36 9.67 9.21
C LYS A 82 -14.21 8.42 9.35
N GLU A 83 -14.11 7.47 8.42
CA GLU A 83 -14.79 6.17 8.51
C GLU A 83 -14.36 5.43 9.80
N GLU A 84 -13.07 5.44 10.11
CA GLU A 84 -12.52 4.80 11.31
C GLU A 84 -12.77 5.58 12.63
N GLU A 85 -13.28 6.83 12.60
CA GLU A 85 -13.77 7.55 13.80
C GLU A 85 -15.26 7.34 14.06
N GLY A 86 -15.99 6.85 13.05
CA GLY A 86 -17.42 6.60 13.11
C GLY A 86 -17.80 5.20 13.56
N GLU A 87 -16.83 4.29 13.69
CA GLU A 87 -16.92 2.97 14.33
C GLU A 87 -16.44 3.02 15.79
#